data_AF-A0A0B4LHL7-F1
#
_entry.id   AF-A0A0B4LHL7-F1
#
_cell.length_a   1.000
_cell.length_b   1.000
_cell.length_c   1.000
_cell.angle_alpha   90.00
_cell.angle_beta   90.00
_cell.angle_gamma   90.00
#
_symmetry.space_group_name_H-M   'P 1'
#
loop_
_entity.id
_entity.type
_entity.pdbx_description
1 polymer ?
#
loop_
_entity_poly.entity_id
_entity_poly.type
_entity_poly.pdbx_seq_one_letter_code
_entity_poly.pdbx_strand_id
1 'polypeptide(L)'
;MAARRIAQSSINWSALAERVPANQKSSFGAFKTKSDIYVRAVLANPECPPQIDWANYKKLVPVAGLVDSFQKQYEALKVPYPQDKVSSQVDAEIKASQSEIDAYKKASEQRIQNYQKEIAHLKSLLPYDQMTMEDYRDAFPDSALDPLNKPTFWPHTPEEQVGYKSKEQLEAEAQGHH
;
A
#
# COMPACT_ATOMS: atom_id res chain seq x y z
N MET A 1 19.25 -16.20 -26.87
CA MET A 1 18.33 -15.07 -26.63
C MET A 1 18.46 -14.62 -25.18
N ALA A 2 19.38 -13.70 -24.92
CA ALA A 2 19.52 -12.95 -23.66
C ALA A 2 18.35 -11.97 -23.40
N ALA A 3 17.18 -12.24 -24.01
CA ALA A 3 16.10 -11.30 -24.30
C ALA A 3 15.23 -10.91 -23.09
N ARG A 4 15.70 -11.15 -21.86
CA ARG A 4 15.02 -10.75 -20.63
C ARG A 4 15.99 -10.19 -19.58
N ARG A 5 17.05 -9.51 -19.97
CA ARG A 5 17.77 -8.65 -19.02
C ARG A 5 16.90 -7.45 -18.70
N ILE A 6 15.98 -7.67 -17.76
CA ILE A 6 15.22 -6.65 -17.05
C ILE A 6 14.70 -5.60 -18.05
N ALA A 7 13.56 -5.89 -18.70
CA ALA A 7 12.80 -4.84 -19.38
C ALA A 7 12.86 -3.59 -18.49
N GLN A 8 13.39 -2.49 -19.05
CA GLN A 8 13.61 -1.21 -18.39
C GLN A 8 12.32 -0.70 -17.75
N SER A 9 11.89 -1.28 -16.64
CA SER A 9 10.85 -0.67 -15.83
C SER A 9 11.56 0.44 -15.11
N SER A 10 11.51 1.63 -15.70
CA SER A 10 11.74 2.88 -15.02
C SER A 10 10.67 3.00 -13.93
N ILE A 11 10.87 2.28 -12.82
CA ILE A 11 9.99 2.37 -11.67
C ILE A 11 10.15 3.79 -11.15
N ASN A 12 9.06 4.54 -11.20
CA ASN A 12 9.02 5.89 -10.66
C ASN A 12 8.95 5.81 -9.14
N TRP A 13 10.13 5.70 -8.50
CA TRP A 13 10.25 5.58 -7.05
C TRP A 13 9.75 6.80 -6.28
N SER A 14 9.78 8.00 -6.88
CA SER A 14 9.25 9.20 -6.23
C SER A 14 7.73 9.19 -6.16
N ALA A 15 7.06 8.83 -7.27
CA ALA A 15 5.59 8.71 -7.30
C ALA A 15 5.07 7.62 -6.34
N LEU A 16 5.84 6.54 -6.15
CA LEU A 16 5.53 5.54 -5.13
C LEU A 16 5.73 6.10 -3.71
N ALA A 17 6.83 6.80 -3.45
CA ALA A 17 7.12 7.35 -2.14
C ALA A 17 6.07 8.37 -1.66
N GLU A 18 5.47 9.13 -2.57
CA GLU A 18 4.39 10.08 -2.25
C GLU A 18 3.09 9.40 -1.79
N ARG A 19 2.82 8.19 -2.28
CA ARG A 19 1.58 7.45 -1.98
C ARG A 19 1.69 6.55 -0.75
N VAL A 20 2.91 6.37 -0.21
CA VAL A 20 3.15 5.48 0.92
C VAL A 20 2.76 6.16 2.24
N PRO A 21 1.83 5.57 3.01
CA PRO A 21 1.49 6.04 4.35
C PRO A 21 2.70 6.10 5.29
N ALA A 22 2.68 7.01 6.26
CA ALA A 22 3.82 7.25 7.16
C ALA A 22 4.30 6.00 7.92
N ASN A 23 3.38 5.13 8.32
CA ASN A 23 3.64 3.86 9.00
C ASN A 23 4.34 2.81 8.10
N GLN A 24 4.30 2.95 6.78
CA GLN A 24 4.85 1.97 5.82
C GLN A 24 6.16 2.43 5.16
N LYS A 25 6.64 3.66 5.46
CA LYS A 25 7.85 4.23 4.86
C LYS A 25 9.11 3.39 5.11
N SER A 26 9.24 2.78 6.28
CA SER A 26 10.37 1.92 6.64
C SER A 26 10.43 0.66 5.76
N SER A 27 9.29 -0.04 5.62
CA SER A 27 9.15 -1.22 4.76
C SER A 27 9.41 -0.89 3.29
N PHE A 28 8.91 0.25 2.81
CA PHE A 28 9.17 0.72 1.45
C PHE A 28 10.66 1.01 1.20
N GLY A 29 11.34 1.66 2.14
CA GLY A 29 12.77 1.91 2.05
C GLY A 29 13.59 0.62 1.99
N ALA A 30 13.22 -0.38 2.80
CA ALA A 30 13.84 -1.70 2.77
C ALA A 30 13.61 -2.43 1.43
N PHE A 31 12.39 -2.37 0.88
CA PHE A 31 12.06 -2.95 -0.42
C PHE A 31 12.86 -2.31 -1.55
N LYS A 32 12.90 -0.97 -1.61
CA LYS A 32 13.70 -0.23 -2.59
C LYS A 32 15.17 -0.62 -2.54
N THR A 33 15.75 -0.67 -1.35
CA THR A 33 17.17 -1.03 -1.16
C THR A 33 17.46 -2.43 -1.70
N LYS A 34 16.60 -3.42 -1.39
CA LYS A 34 16.74 -4.78 -1.91
C LYS A 34 16.64 -4.81 -3.44
N SER A 35 15.64 -4.12 -4.01
CA SER A 35 15.46 -4.00 -5.45
C SER A 35 16.71 -3.43 -6.14
N ASP A 36 17.24 -2.31 -5.63
CA ASP A 36 18.45 -1.66 -6.17
C ASP A 36 19.68 -2.57 -6.08
N ILE A 37 19.85 -3.32 -4.99
CA ILE A 37 20.95 -4.29 -4.82
C ILE A 37 20.87 -5.38 -5.89
N TYR A 38 19.68 -5.96 -6.12
CA TYR A 38 19.50 -6.99 -7.14
C TYR A 38 19.73 -6.46 -8.55
N VAL A 39 19.22 -5.27 -8.87
CA VAL A 39 19.43 -4.63 -10.17
C VAL A 39 20.92 -4.40 -10.41
N ARG A 40 21.65 -3.88 -9.43
CA ARG A 40 23.11 -3.71 -9.53
C ARG A 40 23.85 -5.03 -9.72
N ALA A 41 23.47 -6.08 -8.99
CA ALA A 41 24.09 -7.40 -9.12
C ALA A 41 23.85 -8.02 -10.51
N VAL A 42 22.67 -7.81 -11.09
CA VAL A 42 22.38 -8.26 -12.47
C VAL A 42 23.19 -7.46 -13.50
N LEU A 43 23.29 -6.15 -13.33
CA LEU A 43 24.07 -5.28 -14.23
C LEU A 43 25.58 -5.53 -14.15
N ALA A 44 26.10 -5.93 -13.00
CA ALA A 44 27.52 -6.25 -12.82
C ALA A 44 27.95 -7.53 -13.57
N ASN A 45 27.01 -8.43 -13.88
CA ASN A 45 27.31 -9.69 -14.56
C ASN A 45 27.21 -9.53 -16.09
N PRO A 46 28.23 -9.92 -16.86
CA PRO A 46 28.29 -9.69 -18.30
C PRO A 46 27.25 -10.50 -19.09
N GLU A 47 26.68 -9.88 -20.14
CA GLU A 47 26.32 -10.50 -21.43
C GLU A 47 26.07 -12.02 -21.48
N CYS A 48 27.20 -12.61 -21.82
CA CYS A 48 27.52 -13.98 -22.06
C CYS A 48 28.71 -14.29 -21.15
N PRO A 49 28.96 -15.57 -20.83
CA PRO A 49 30.22 -15.96 -20.20
C PRO A 49 31.41 -15.45 -21.04
N PRO A 50 32.51 -15.04 -20.39
CA PRO A 50 33.71 -14.60 -21.10
C PRO A 50 34.19 -15.72 -22.04
N GLN A 51 34.54 -15.35 -23.27
CA GLN A 51 35.06 -16.32 -24.24
C GLN A 51 36.41 -16.87 -23.76
N ILE A 52 36.54 -18.19 -23.76
CA ILE A 52 37.78 -18.88 -23.43
C ILE A 52 38.67 -18.92 -24.67
N ASP A 53 39.92 -18.48 -24.56
CA ASP A 53 40.91 -18.59 -25.64
C ASP A 53 41.49 -20.01 -25.70
N TRP A 54 40.74 -20.91 -26.34
CA TRP A 54 41.15 -22.31 -26.56
C TRP A 54 42.42 -22.44 -27.42
N ALA A 55 42.75 -21.45 -28.25
CA ALA A 55 43.92 -21.51 -29.14
C ALA A 55 45.23 -21.33 -28.36
N ASN A 56 45.23 -20.54 -27.30
CA ASN A 56 46.37 -20.43 -26.39
C ASN A 56 46.58 -21.74 -25.60
N TYR A 57 45.52 -22.33 -25.06
CA TYR A 57 45.61 -23.60 -24.32
C TYR A 57 46.09 -24.77 -25.17
N LYS A 58 45.69 -24.84 -26.45
CA LYS A 58 46.19 -25.86 -27.40
C LYS A 58 47.70 -25.78 -27.64
N LYS A 59 48.33 -24.61 -27.48
CA LYS A 59 49.78 -24.43 -27.66
C LYS A 59 50.59 -24.81 -26.42
N LEU A 60 50.02 -24.63 -25.23
CA LEU A 60 50.68 -24.86 -23.95
C LEU A 60 50.51 -26.30 -23.43
N VAL A 61 49.42 -26.97 -23.78
CA VAL A 61 49.11 -28.33 -23.29
C VAL A 61 49.75 -29.38 -24.19
N PRO A 62 50.68 -30.23 -23.68
CA PRO A 62 51.36 -31.24 -24.48
C PRO A 62 50.50 -32.45 -24.86
N VAL A 63 49.35 -32.62 -24.19
CA VAL A 63 48.46 -33.77 -24.36
C VAL A 63 47.48 -33.51 -25.51
N ALA A 64 47.71 -34.19 -26.63
CA ALA A 64 46.86 -34.10 -27.81
C ALA A 64 45.42 -34.56 -27.49
N GLY A 65 44.42 -33.75 -27.89
CA GLY A 65 42.99 -34.07 -27.78
C GLY A 65 42.31 -33.73 -26.45
N LEU A 66 43.06 -33.40 -25.39
CA LEU A 66 42.48 -33.02 -24.09
C LEU A 66 41.77 -31.67 -24.15
N VAL A 67 42.36 -30.68 -24.81
CA VAL A 67 41.73 -29.35 -24.95
C VAL A 67 40.47 -29.40 -25.82
N ASP A 68 40.43 -30.29 -26.82
CA ASP A 68 39.24 -30.50 -27.67
C ASP A 68 38.09 -31.18 -26.94
N SER A 69 38.37 -32.11 -26.01
CA SER A 69 37.32 -32.74 -25.20
C SER A 69 36.70 -31.75 -24.21
N PHE A 70 37.52 -30.88 -23.59
CA PHE A 70 37.03 -29.81 -22.71
C PHE A 70 36.25 -28.74 -23.46
N GLN A 71 36.68 -28.34 -24.65
CA GLN A 71 35.91 -27.41 -25.49
C GLN A 71 34.52 -27.97 -25.80
N LYS A 72 34.43 -29.23 -26.24
CA LYS A 72 33.14 -29.89 -26.53
C LYS A 72 32.24 -30.00 -25.30
N GLN A 73 32.79 -30.35 -24.15
CA GLN A 73 32.01 -30.45 -22.90
C GLN A 73 31.53 -29.08 -22.41
N TYR A 74 32.35 -28.04 -22.57
CA TYR A 74 31.99 -26.66 -22.21
C TYR A 74 30.88 -26.10 -23.09
N GLU A 75 30.96 -26.31 -24.40
CA GLU A 75 29.92 -25.88 -25.35
C GLU A 75 28.61 -26.68 -25.18
N ALA A 76 28.69 -27.93 -24.74
CA ALA A 76 27.52 -28.76 -24.43
C ALA A 76 26.82 -28.36 -23.13
N LEU A 77 27.52 -27.71 -22.19
CA LEU A 77 26.96 -27.27 -20.92
C LEU A 77 26.01 -26.07 -21.14
N LYS A 78 24.71 -26.33 -21.05
CA LYS A 78 23.69 -25.27 -21.00
C LYS A 78 23.28 -25.03 -19.56
N VAL A 79 23.47 -23.82 -19.06
CA VAL A 79 22.96 -23.42 -17.74
C VAL A 79 21.43 -23.22 -17.86
N PRO A 80 20.61 -24.01 -17.14
CA PRO A 80 19.16 -23.85 -17.18
C PRO A 80 18.73 -22.54 -16.51
N TYR A 81 17.75 -21.87 -17.12
CA TYR A 81 17.15 -20.67 -16.52
C TYR A 81 16.34 -21.08 -15.28
N PRO A 82 16.36 -20.30 -14.18
CA PRO A 82 15.56 -20.62 -13.00
C PRO A 82 14.06 -20.67 -13.33
N GLN A 83 13.36 -21.65 -12.77
CA GLN A 83 11.90 -21.74 -12.90
C GLN A 83 11.23 -20.60 -12.13
N ASP A 84 10.25 -19.95 -12.75
CA ASP A 84 9.41 -18.95 -12.09
C ASP A 84 8.35 -19.63 -11.23
N LYS A 85 8.37 -19.35 -9.92
CA LYS A 85 7.41 -19.87 -8.94
C LYS A 85 6.60 -18.77 -8.26
N VAL A 86 6.91 -17.51 -8.55
CA VAL A 86 6.45 -16.36 -7.74
C VAL A 86 5.47 -15.48 -8.50
N SER A 87 5.48 -15.52 -9.84
CA SER A 87 4.52 -14.76 -10.65
C SER A 87 3.05 -15.04 -10.30
N SER A 88 2.69 -16.32 -10.10
CA SER A 88 1.32 -16.69 -9.71
C SER A 88 0.91 -16.18 -8.32
N GLN A 89 1.85 -16.05 -7.39
CA GLN A 89 1.58 -15.51 -6.06
C GLN A 89 1.32 -14.00 -6.13
N VAL A 90 2.11 -13.29 -6.94
CA VAL A 90 1.95 -11.84 -7.17
C VAL A 90 0.60 -11.55 -7.82
N ASP A 91 0.20 -12.33 -8.83
CA ASP A 91 -1.10 -12.15 -9.50
C ASP A 91 -2.28 -12.33 -8.54
N ALA A 92 -2.18 -13.30 -7.61
CA ALA A 92 -3.20 -13.51 -6.59
C ALA A 92 -3.30 -12.32 -5.62
N GLU A 93 -2.16 -11.76 -5.19
CA GLU A 93 -2.10 -10.60 -4.30
C GLU A 93 -2.62 -9.32 -4.98
N ILE A 94 -2.33 -9.13 -6.27
CA ILE A 94 -2.87 -8.03 -7.07
C ILE A 94 -4.40 -8.12 -7.12
N LYS A 95 -4.95 -9.31 -7.34
CA LYS A 95 -6.40 -9.52 -7.41
C LYS A 95 -7.09 -9.27 -6.06
N ALA A 96 -6.47 -9.72 -4.96
CA ALA A 96 -6.97 -9.43 -3.61
C ALA A 96 -6.99 -7.92 -3.33
N SER A 97 -5.88 -7.23 -3.64
CA SER A 97 -5.76 -5.78 -3.46
C SER A 97 -6.77 -4.99 -4.32
N GLN A 98 -7.04 -5.42 -5.55
CA GLN A 98 -8.06 -4.79 -6.41
C GLN A 98 -9.46 -4.85 -5.80
N SER A 99 -9.83 -6.01 -5.23
CA SER A 99 -11.11 -6.19 -4.53
C SER A 99 -11.24 -5.23 -3.35
N GLU A 100 -10.19 -5.09 -2.53
CA GLU A 100 -10.17 -4.16 -1.39
C GLU A 100 -10.28 -2.69 -1.83
N ILE A 101 -9.57 -2.31 -2.89
CA ILE A 101 -9.64 -0.97 -3.47
C ILE A 101 -11.06 -0.65 -3.94
N ASP A 102 -11.72 -1.58 -4.62
CA ASP A 102 -13.08 -1.37 -5.13
C ASP A 102 -14.12 -1.29 -4.01
N ALA A 103 -13.95 -2.09 -2.94
CA ALA A 103 -14.76 -1.97 -1.74
C ALA A 103 -14.56 -0.60 -1.07
N TYR A 104 -13.31 -0.14 -0.96
CA TYR A 104 -12.99 1.17 -0.38
C TYR A 104 -13.57 2.33 -1.19
N LYS A 105 -13.51 2.27 -2.52
CA LYS A 105 -14.12 3.28 -3.40
C LYS A 105 -15.62 3.38 -3.17
N LYS A 106 -16.33 2.25 -3.18
CA LYS A 106 -17.78 2.20 -2.93
C LYS A 106 -18.15 2.78 -1.56
N ALA A 107 -17.42 2.40 -0.51
CA ALA A 107 -17.64 2.93 0.84
C ALA A 107 -17.34 4.45 0.91
N SER A 108 -16.35 4.92 0.15
CA SER A 108 -16.02 6.35 0.08
C SER A 108 -17.07 7.15 -0.66
N GLU A 109 -17.58 6.65 -1.79
CA GLU A 109 -18.67 7.28 -2.54
C GLU A 109 -19.95 7.38 -1.70
N GLN A 110 -20.28 6.32 -0.94
CA GLN A 110 -21.41 6.35 0.00
C GLN A 110 -21.22 7.42 1.09
N ARG A 111 -20.02 7.51 1.68
CA ARG A 111 -19.70 8.57 2.66
C ARG A 111 -19.84 9.97 2.06
N ILE A 112 -19.32 10.18 0.85
CA ILE A 112 -19.44 11.47 0.15
C ILE A 112 -20.91 11.82 -0.07
N GLN A 113 -21.74 10.88 -0.51
CA GLN A 113 -23.18 11.13 -0.69
C GLN A 113 -23.88 11.49 0.62
N ASN A 114 -23.54 10.83 1.73
CA ASN A 114 -24.10 11.15 3.04
C ASN A 114 -23.69 12.56 3.49
N TYR A 115 -22.40 12.90 3.41
CA TYR A 115 -21.93 14.24 3.75
C TYR A 115 -22.51 15.33 2.85
N GLN A 116 -22.73 15.05 1.56
CA GLN A 116 -23.41 15.99 0.67
C GLN A 116 -24.86 16.25 1.09
N LYS A 117 -25.58 15.23 1.56
CA LYS A 117 -26.94 15.39 2.10
C LYS A 117 -26.92 16.20 3.40
N GLU A 118 -25.99 15.92 4.30
CA GLU A 118 -25.81 16.70 5.54
C GLU A 118 -25.49 18.17 5.25
N ILE A 119 -24.57 18.44 4.32
CA ILE A 119 -24.24 19.81 3.90
C ILE A 119 -25.47 20.50 3.28
N ALA A 120 -26.25 19.79 2.46
CA ALA A 120 -27.48 20.34 1.88
C ALA A 120 -28.52 20.66 2.96
N HIS A 121 -28.68 19.78 3.94
CA HIS A 121 -29.53 20.00 5.11
C HIS A 121 -29.07 21.25 5.88
N LEU A 122 -27.80 21.34 6.25
CA LEU A 122 -27.24 22.49 6.97
C LEU A 122 -27.39 23.81 6.21
N LYS A 123 -27.29 23.79 4.87
CA LYS A 123 -27.52 24.98 4.02
C LYS A 123 -28.98 25.38 3.91
N SER A 124 -29.90 24.44 4.11
CA SER A 124 -31.35 24.71 4.09
C SER A 124 -31.88 25.30 5.39
N LEU A 125 -31.11 25.15 6.48
CA LEU A 125 -31.45 25.72 7.77
C LEU A 125 -31.25 27.23 7.77
N LEU A 126 -32.04 27.91 8.58
CA LEU A 126 -31.87 29.34 8.85
C LEU A 126 -30.50 29.57 9.49
N PRO A 127 -29.82 30.70 9.20
CA PRO A 127 -28.60 31.06 9.91
C PRO A 127 -28.82 31.02 11.43
N TYR A 128 -27.86 30.46 12.17
CA TYR A 128 -27.97 30.26 13.62
C TYR A 128 -28.28 31.55 14.41
N ASP A 129 -27.87 32.72 13.90
CA ASP A 129 -28.15 34.03 14.52
C ASP A 129 -29.63 34.44 14.46
N GLN A 130 -30.41 33.84 13.55
CA GLN A 130 -31.83 34.14 13.34
C GLN A 130 -32.75 32.99 13.76
N MET A 131 -32.18 31.85 14.16
CA MET A 131 -32.92 30.64 14.51
C MET A 131 -33.44 30.73 15.95
N THR A 132 -34.73 30.43 16.15
CA THR A 132 -35.28 30.35 17.51
C THR A 132 -34.97 29.00 18.16
N MET A 133 -35.19 28.89 19.47
CA MET A 133 -34.96 27.63 20.20
C MET A 133 -35.94 26.54 19.78
N GLU A 134 -37.14 26.91 19.34
CA GLU A 134 -38.14 26.01 18.76
C GLU A 134 -37.67 25.49 17.40
N ASP A 135 -37.20 26.36 16.50
CA ASP A 135 -36.65 25.96 15.20
C ASP A 135 -35.43 25.05 15.35
N TYR A 136 -34.58 25.34 16.35
CA TYR A 136 -33.43 24.48 16.69
C TYR A 136 -33.87 23.09 17.17
N ARG A 137 -34.94 23.02 17.97
CA ARG A 137 -35.52 21.75 18.43
C ARG A 137 -36.03 20.90 17.28
N ASP A 138 -36.67 21.53 16.30
CA ASP A 138 -37.19 20.84 15.12
C ASP A 138 -36.08 20.38 14.17
N ALA A 139 -35.03 21.20 13.99
CA ALA A 139 -33.89 20.87 13.14
C ALA A 139 -32.92 19.85 13.77
N PHE A 140 -32.75 19.87 15.10
CA PHE A 140 -31.78 19.06 15.83
C PHE A 140 -32.36 18.44 17.11
N PRO A 141 -33.37 17.55 17.00
CA PRO A 141 -34.10 17.00 18.14
C PRO A 141 -33.23 16.18 19.11
N ASP A 142 -32.12 15.62 18.63
CA ASP A 142 -31.19 14.85 19.47
C ASP A 142 -30.31 15.71 20.38
N SER A 143 -30.01 16.94 19.95
CA SER A 143 -29.15 17.88 20.69
C SER A 143 -29.92 18.96 21.43
N ALA A 144 -31.19 19.15 21.09
CA ALA A 144 -32.04 20.14 21.70
C ALA A 144 -32.40 19.77 23.15
N LEU A 145 -32.59 20.79 23.98
CA LEU A 145 -33.05 20.62 25.35
C LEU A 145 -34.48 20.09 25.32
N ASP A 146 -34.68 18.88 25.85
CA ASP A 146 -36.01 18.28 26.01
C ASP A 146 -36.26 17.88 27.46
N PRO A 147 -36.66 18.83 28.34
CA PRO A 147 -36.88 18.56 29.76
C PRO A 147 -37.93 17.49 30.05
N LEU A 148 -38.84 17.23 29.09
CA LEU A 148 -39.94 16.28 29.26
C LEU A 148 -39.50 14.82 29.08
N ASN A 149 -38.73 14.54 28.02
CA ASN A 149 -38.31 13.17 27.68
C ASN A 149 -36.85 12.87 28.05
N LYS A 150 -35.98 13.89 28.10
CA LYS A 150 -34.54 13.78 28.38
C LYS A 150 -34.12 14.87 29.38
N PRO A 151 -34.51 14.75 30.67
CA PRO A 151 -34.17 15.75 31.67
C PRO A 151 -32.65 15.79 31.88
N THR A 152 -32.07 16.99 31.72
CA THR A 152 -30.65 17.26 31.93
C THR A 152 -30.47 18.21 33.12
N PHE A 153 -29.38 18.07 33.85
CA PHE A 153 -29.04 18.93 34.98
C PHE A 153 -28.47 20.26 34.48
N TRP A 154 -28.91 21.38 35.07
CA TRP A 154 -28.35 22.71 34.80
C TRP A 154 -26.86 22.73 35.17
N PRO A 155 -25.93 23.25 34.33
CA PRO A 155 -26.09 24.17 33.20
C PRO A 155 -26.28 23.50 31.83
N HIS A 156 -26.74 22.24 31.80
CA HIS A 156 -26.99 21.45 30.58
C HIS A 156 -25.75 21.20 29.72
N THR A 157 -24.56 21.41 30.30
CA THR A 157 -23.30 21.02 29.68
C THR A 157 -23.17 19.50 29.74
N PRO A 158 -22.64 18.85 28.70
CA PRO A 158 -22.44 17.40 28.69
C PRO A 158 -21.69 16.90 29.94
N GLU A 159 -20.68 17.65 30.38
CA GLU A 159 -19.78 17.31 31.50
C GLU A 159 -20.49 17.17 32.85
N GLU A 160 -21.57 17.93 33.05
CA GLU A 160 -22.32 17.94 34.32
C GLU A 160 -23.50 16.97 34.31
N GLN A 161 -23.69 16.21 33.21
CA GLN A 161 -24.74 15.20 33.12
C GLN A 161 -24.31 13.89 33.78
N VAL A 162 -25.26 13.24 34.44
CA VAL A 162 -25.04 11.93 35.07
C VAL A 162 -24.69 10.90 33.99
N GLY A 163 -23.52 10.27 34.13
CA GLY A 163 -23.03 9.29 33.16
C GLY A 163 -22.21 9.88 32.01
N TYR A 164 -21.81 11.16 32.08
CA TYR A 164 -20.85 11.73 31.14
C TYR A 164 -19.56 10.91 31.09
N LYS A 165 -19.15 10.57 29.88
CA LYS A 165 -17.83 10.03 29.59
C LYS A 165 -17.13 11.04 28.69
N SER A 166 -15.93 11.42 29.06
CA SER A 166 -15.10 12.26 28.21
C SER A 166 -14.89 11.58 26.86
N LYS A 167 -14.65 12.39 25.82
CA LYS A 167 -14.39 11.88 24.47
C LYS A 167 -13.24 10.85 24.47
N GLU A 168 -12.22 11.08 25.28
CA GLU A 168 -11.08 10.17 25.47
C GLU A 168 -11.50 8.82 26.08
N GLN A 169 -12.39 8.84 27.07
CA GLN A 169 -12.92 7.61 27.69
C GLN A 169 -13.81 6.81 26.73
N LEU A 170 -14.64 7.49 25.92
CA LEU A 170 -15.46 6.84 24.89
C LEU A 170 -14.60 6.23 23.79
N GLU A 171 -13.54 6.92 23.38
CA GLU A 171 -12.59 6.42 22.38
C GLU A 171 -11.77 5.24 22.93
N ALA A 172 -11.37 5.26 24.20
CA ALA A 172 -10.68 4.15 24.86
C ALA A 172 -11.56 2.90 24.99
N GLU A 173 -12.84 3.07 25.37
CA GLU A 173 -13.81 1.98 25.43
C GLU A 173 -14.10 1.39 24.03
N ALA A 174 -14.21 2.24 23.01
CA ALA A 174 -14.40 1.79 21.62
C ALA A 174 -13.17 1.04 21.06
N GLN A 175 -11.98 1.32 21.58
CA GLN A 175 -10.73 0.64 21.24
C GLN A 175 -10.47 -0.61 22.09
N GLY A 176 -11.37 -0.95 23.03
CA GLY A 176 -11.26 -2.17 23.85
C GLY A 176 -10.16 -2.10 24.92
N HIS A 177 -9.69 -0.91 25.26
CA HIS A 177 -8.76 -0.72 26.36
C HIS A 177 -9.56 -0.59 27.66
N HIS A 178 -9.63 -1.69 28.41
CA HIS A 178 -10.04 -1.71 29.82
C HIS A 178 -8.88 -1.30 30.72
#